data_AF-G0MD68-F1
#
_entry.id   AF-G0MD68-F1
#
_cell.length_a   1.000
_cell.length_b   1.000
_cell.length_c   1.000
_cell.angle_alpha   90.00
_cell.angle_beta   90.00
_cell.angle_gamma   90.00
#
_symmetry.space_group_name_H-M   'P 1'
#
loop_
_entity.id
_entity.type
_entity.pdbx_description
1 polymer ?
#
loop_
_entity_poly.entity_id
_entity_poly.type
_entity_poly.pdbx_seq_one_letter_code
_entity_poly.pdbx_strand_id
1 'polypeptide(L)'
;MRTLFGGLVIENSRLESLSIFTSGKINFFCETYGFFIRNNSLLTDINILNWFYMWGNDNYEECQFRIENNPKLDTSMLRDNGYTLTYLDVKTEGNLKECGCRGDELLTADPKRYNNCETLFGGFKLNGSIGDFDSSLLSNITTIKGLVNIENSDLEDLSFLKSFRLFHIKNIGFPDKITLNLRNNPKMKRLGLPSFWNFQYSWAYNRIANFEKLHSDFCVTFEEMVRFLENQVFFMNIHAKYCEETGFLYGNLLCNFVGMSSLMNNCYSIVGNVEVNSGDEQFVSKLKTVYQVFGTVKIDGTNLTDLSFLSGLRYIASLDESLPAIQILSNKGLKNASLSALTAVITRGKQFAVLENNHPDQFNTSEFYKLFPKFQSRAKYFSERYFSK
;
A
#
# COMPACT_ATOMS: atom_id res chain seq x y z
N MET A 1 -1.03 -34.16 -18.48
CA MET A 1 -2.04 -33.12 -18.79
C MET A 1 -1.41 -31.76 -18.46
N ARG A 2 -1.48 -30.75 -19.34
CA ARG A 2 -0.76 -29.47 -19.16
C ARG A 2 -1.68 -28.25 -18.93
N THR A 3 -2.95 -28.36 -19.33
CA THR A 3 -3.96 -27.32 -19.16
C THR A 3 -5.29 -27.97 -18.79
N LEU A 4 -6.01 -27.35 -17.87
CA LEU A 4 -7.32 -27.71 -17.38
C LEU A 4 -8.23 -26.48 -17.45
N PHE A 5 -9.45 -26.67 -17.94
CA PHE A 5 -10.49 -25.63 -17.99
C PHE A 5 -11.71 -26.09 -17.20
N GLY A 6 -12.34 -25.19 -16.44
CA GLY A 6 -13.52 -25.46 -15.63
C GLY A 6 -13.19 -25.76 -14.16
N GLY A 7 -14.12 -26.42 -13.47
CA GLY A 7 -13.98 -26.72 -12.04
C GLY A 7 -13.23 -28.02 -11.75
N LEU A 8 -12.54 -28.06 -10.62
CA LEU A 8 -11.92 -29.29 -10.10
C LEU A 8 -12.49 -29.60 -8.73
N VAL A 9 -13.05 -30.80 -8.57
CA VAL A 9 -13.61 -31.30 -7.32
C VAL A 9 -13.03 -32.67 -7.03
N ILE A 10 -12.36 -32.81 -5.88
CA ILE A 10 -11.87 -34.08 -5.35
C ILE A 10 -12.51 -34.26 -3.99
N GLU A 11 -13.56 -35.06 -3.94
CA GLU A 11 -14.39 -35.16 -2.75
C GLU A 11 -14.75 -36.61 -2.43
N ASN A 12 -14.82 -36.94 -1.13
CA ASN A 12 -15.21 -38.26 -0.62
C ASN A 12 -14.39 -39.41 -1.22
N SER A 13 -13.13 -39.16 -1.58
CA SER A 13 -12.26 -40.14 -2.22
C SER A 13 -11.48 -40.97 -1.18
N ARG A 14 -10.90 -42.08 -1.66
CA ARG A 14 -9.92 -42.89 -0.92
C ARG A 14 -8.48 -42.62 -1.36
N LEU A 15 -8.24 -41.49 -2.03
CA LEU A 15 -6.90 -41.12 -2.48
C LEU A 15 -6.04 -40.74 -1.27
N GLU A 16 -4.81 -41.25 -1.23
CA GLU A 16 -3.78 -40.81 -0.29
C GLU A 16 -2.99 -39.63 -0.85
N SER A 17 -2.94 -39.50 -2.18
CA SER A 17 -2.26 -38.43 -2.90
C SER A 17 -3.00 -38.01 -4.17
N LEU A 18 -2.69 -36.83 -4.69
CA LEU A 18 -3.17 -36.34 -5.98
C LEU A 18 -2.29 -36.76 -7.16
N SER A 19 -1.68 -37.94 -7.09
CA SER A 19 -0.79 -38.51 -8.11
C SER A 19 -1.48 -38.81 -9.45
N ILE A 20 -2.81 -38.68 -9.52
CA ILE A 20 -3.58 -38.67 -10.76
C ILE A 20 -3.14 -37.55 -11.72
N PHE A 21 -2.52 -36.49 -11.20
CA PHE A 21 -1.92 -35.43 -12.00
C PHE A 21 -0.44 -35.72 -12.25
N THR A 22 -0.04 -35.63 -13.52
CA THR A 22 1.35 -35.87 -13.96
C THR A 22 2.30 -34.77 -13.49
N SER A 23 3.58 -35.09 -13.28
CA SER A 23 4.62 -34.11 -12.98
C SER A 23 4.79 -33.08 -14.11
N GLY A 24 4.98 -31.81 -13.73
CA GLY A 24 5.13 -30.67 -14.64
C GLY A 24 4.11 -29.56 -14.38
N LYS A 25 4.36 -28.36 -14.92
CA LYS A 25 3.47 -27.21 -14.77
C LYS A 25 2.08 -27.48 -15.37
N ILE A 26 1.03 -27.29 -14.57
CA ILE A 26 -0.37 -27.43 -14.95
C ILE A 26 -1.01 -26.05 -14.92
N ASN A 27 -1.52 -25.57 -16.06
CA ASN A 27 -2.34 -24.36 -16.08
C ASN A 27 -3.80 -24.72 -15.76
N PHE A 28 -4.38 -24.12 -14.75
CA PHE A 28 -5.77 -24.34 -14.34
C PHE A 28 -6.58 -23.05 -14.52
N PHE A 29 -7.44 -23.04 -15.53
CA PHE A 29 -8.39 -21.96 -15.81
C PHE A 29 -9.73 -22.33 -15.18
N CYS A 30 -9.97 -21.84 -13.98
CA CYS A 30 -11.11 -22.29 -13.17
C CYS A 30 -12.46 -21.68 -13.59
N GLU A 31 -12.41 -20.59 -14.38
CA GLU A 31 -13.54 -19.70 -14.65
C GLU A 31 -14.31 -19.35 -13.37
N THR A 32 -15.62 -19.56 -13.34
CA THR A 32 -16.47 -19.35 -12.17
C THR A 32 -16.64 -20.61 -11.32
N TYR A 33 -16.02 -21.73 -11.69
CA TYR A 33 -16.33 -23.04 -11.09
C TYR A 33 -15.49 -23.36 -9.86
N GLY A 34 -14.24 -22.92 -9.78
CA GLY A 34 -13.39 -23.09 -8.58
C GLY A 34 -12.63 -24.42 -8.45
N PHE A 35 -11.90 -24.55 -7.34
CA PHE A 35 -11.03 -25.68 -7.00
C PHE A 35 -11.35 -26.16 -5.58
N PHE A 36 -11.73 -27.43 -5.44
CA PHE A 36 -12.23 -28.01 -4.20
C PHE A 36 -11.61 -29.37 -3.90
N ILE A 37 -11.00 -29.51 -2.72
CA ILE A 37 -10.56 -30.80 -2.16
C ILE A 37 -11.27 -31.00 -0.82
N ARG A 38 -12.22 -31.93 -0.74
CA ARG A 38 -13.14 -32.01 0.41
C ARG A 38 -13.33 -33.42 0.94
N ASN A 39 -13.45 -33.55 2.26
CA ASN A 39 -13.94 -34.79 2.88
C ASN A 39 -13.14 -36.05 2.49
N ASN A 40 -11.84 -35.92 2.19
CA ASN A 40 -10.98 -37.06 1.85
C ASN A 40 -10.27 -37.56 3.12
N SER A 41 -10.78 -38.65 3.69
CA SER A 41 -10.32 -39.18 4.99
C SER A 41 -8.89 -39.75 4.98
N LEU A 42 -8.35 -40.08 3.82
CA LEU A 42 -7.03 -40.70 3.65
C LEU A 42 -5.99 -39.77 3.01
N LEU A 43 -6.39 -38.60 2.51
CA LEU A 43 -5.51 -37.72 1.76
C LEU A 43 -4.46 -37.10 2.68
N THR A 44 -3.18 -37.29 2.33
CA THR A 44 -2.02 -36.80 3.08
C THR A 44 -1.10 -35.94 2.21
N ASP A 45 -1.13 -36.13 0.88
CA ASP A 45 -0.18 -35.49 -0.03
C ASP A 45 -0.87 -34.71 -1.16
N ILE A 46 -0.66 -33.39 -1.15
CA ILE A 46 -1.08 -32.44 -2.18
C ILE A 46 0.11 -31.70 -2.82
N ASN A 47 1.33 -32.25 -2.73
CA ASN A 47 2.55 -31.61 -3.24
C ASN A 47 2.48 -31.23 -4.72
N ILE A 48 1.67 -31.95 -5.50
CA ILE A 48 1.45 -31.64 -6.91
C ILE A 48 0.90 -30.23 -7.14
N LEU A 49 0.21 -29.62 -6.15
CA LEU A 49 -0.32 -28.26 -6.24
C LEU A 49 0.77 -27.18 -6.32
N ASN A 50 2.02 -27.50 -5.96
CA ASN A 50 3.17 -26.64 -6.24
C ASN A 50 3.44 -26.44 -7.73
N TRP A 51 2.82 -27.26 -8.58
CA TRP A 51 2.94 -27.19 -10.03
C TRP A 51 1.69 -26.64 -10.71
N PHE A 52 0.65 -26.30 -9.94
CA PHE A 52 -0.56 -25.67 -10.48
C PHE A 52 -0.32 -24.16 -10.59
N TYR A 53 -0.29 -23.67 -11.82
CA TYR A 53 -0.47 -22.25 -12.10
C TYR A 53 -1.93 -22.00 -12.39
N MET A 54 -2.52 -21.14 -11.61
CA MET A 54 -3.95 -21.14 -11.43
C MET A 54 -4.41 -19.74 -11.88
N TRP A 55 -5.36 -19.69 -12.81
CA TRP A 55 -5.82 -18.49 -13.51
C TRP A 55 -7.22 -18.11 -13.04
N GLY A 56 -7.47 -16.81 -12.88
CA GLY A 56 -8.82 -16.29 -12.58
C GLY A 56 -9.77 -16.39 -13.79
N ASN A 57 -10.99 -15.88 -13.62
CA ASN A 57 -11.97 -15.80 -14.71
C ASN A 57 -11.62 -14.69 -15.73
N ASP A 58 -12.43 -14.54 -16.77
CA ASP A 58 -12.28 -13.49 -17.80
C ASP A 58 -12.25 -12.05 -17.25
N ASN A 59 -12.82 -11.82 -16.06
CA ASN A 59 -12.78 -10.55 -15.33
C ASN A 59 -11.62 -10.47 -14.31
N TYR A 60 -10.68 -11.41 -14.38
CA TYR A 60 -9.53 -11.61 -13.50
C TYR A 60 -9.88 -11.92 -12.03
N GLU A 61 -11.16 -12.14 -11.71
CA GLU A 61 -11.61 -12.56 -10.39
C GLU A 61 -11.01 -13.90 -10.01
N GLU A 62 -10.64 -14.04 -8.75
CA GLU A 62 -10.02 -15.27 -8.27
C GLU A 62 -11.02 -16.41 -8.21
N CYS A 63 -10.53 -17.60 -8.57
CA CYS A 63 -11.21 -18.85 -8.29
C CYS A 63 -11.46 -18.98 -6.80
N GLN A 64 -12.61 -19.56 -6.44
CA GLN A 64 -12.70 -20.18 -5.13
C GLN A 64 -11.68 -21.30 -5.03
N PHE A 65 -10.84 -21.26 -4.01
CA PHE A 65 -9.88 -22.30 -3.70
C PHE A 65 -10.12 -22.79 -2.27
N ARG A 66 -10.64 -24.00 -2.13
CA ARG A 66 -11.04 -24.57 -0.84
C ARG A 66 -10.46 -25.97 -0.64
N ILE A 67 -9.81 -26.19 0.49
CA ILE A 67 -9.36 -27.51 0.93
C ILE A 67 -9.93 -27.74 2.33
N GLU A 68 -10.97 -28.57 2.43
CA GLU A 68 -11.81 -28.63 3.63
C GLU A 68 -11.99 -30.07 4.11
N ASN A 69 -11.96 -30.29 5.43
CA ASN A 69 -12.28 -31.55 6.08
C ASN A 69 -11.44 -32.76 5.58
N ASN A 70 -10.12 -32.58 5.42
CA ASN A 70 -9.19 -33.66 5.11
C ASN A 70 -8.31 -33.92 6.34
N PRO A 71 -8.74 -34.76 7.30
CA PRO A 71 -8.21 -34.78 8.67
C PRO A 71 -6.75 -35.24 8.79
N LYS A 72 -6.17 -35.83 7.75
CA LYS A 72 -4.76 -36.26 7.71
C LYS A 72 -3.87 -35.32 6.88
N LEU A 73 -4.43 -34.28 6.30
CA LEU A 73 -3.74 -33.42 5.34
C LEU A 73 -3.09 -32.21 6.02
N ASP A 74 -1.79 -32.03 5.81
CA ASP A 74 -1.09 -30.79 6.16
C ASP A 74 -1.10 -29.85 4.94
N THR A 75 -1.79 -28.72 5.06
CA THR A 75 -1.87 -27.71 3.99
C THR A 75 -0.84 -26.59 4.13
N SER A 76 0.00 -26.61 5.18
CA SER A 76 0.94 -25.51 5.47
C SER A 76 1.93 -25.23 4.35
N MET A 77 2.27 -26.25 3.55
CA MET A 77 3.08 -26.12 2.33
C MET A 77 2.52 -25.12 1.30
N LEU A 78 1.21 -24.80 1.33
CA LEU A 78 0.60 -23.84 0.41
C LEU A 78 0.87 -22.38 0.77
N ARG A 79 1.33 -22.09 2.01
CA ARG A 79 1.58 -20.72 2.49
C ARG A 79 2.65 -20.01 1.65
N ASP A 80 3.74 -20.73 1.37
CA ASP A 80 4.98 -20.21 0.76
C ASP A 80 5.19 -20.62 -0.70
N ASN A 81 4.24 -21.36 -1.28
CA ASN A 81 4.35 -21.75 -2.68
C ASN A 81 4.28 -20.51 -3.58
N GLY A 82 5.33 -20.31 -4.39
CA GLY A 82 5.52 -19.16 -5.27
C GLY A 82 4.38 -18.90 -6.26
N TYR A 83 3.56 -19.92 -6.55
CA TYR A 83 2.39 -19.84 -7.42
C TYR A 83 1.07 -19.67 -6.66
N THR A 84 0.98 -20.04 -5.37
CA THR A 84 -0.13 -19.65 -4.47
C THR A 84 0.06 -18.26 -3.85
N LEU A 85 1.22 -17.61 -4.06
CA LEU A 85 1.40 -16.18 -3.76
C LEU A 85 0.37 -15.27 -4.44
N THR A 86 -0.24 -15.73 -5.54
CA THR A 86 -1.23 -14.98 -6.32
C THR A 86 -2.68 -15.15 -5.85
N TYR A 87 -2.95 -16.02 -4.87
CA TYR A 87 -4.30 -16.27 -4.36
C TYR A 87 -4.52 -15.56 -3.04
N LEU A 88 -5.37 -14.54 -3.08
CA LEU A 88 -5.79 -13.79 -1.91
C LEU A 88 -6.92 -14.51 -1.17
N ASP A 89 -7.75 -15.28 -1.86
CA ASP A 89 -8.96 -15.90 -1.31
C ASP A 89 -8.84 -17.42 -1.07
N VAL A 90 -7.77 -17.90 -0.43
CA VAL A 90 -7.63 -19.32 -0.04
C VAL A 90 -8.42 -19.63 1.24
N LYS A 91 -9.02 -20.81 1.33
CA LYS A 91 -9.58 -21.36 2.57
C LYS A 91 -9.11 -22.79 2.79
N THR A 92 -8.52 -23.04 3.95
CA THR A 92 -8.15 -24.37 4.43
C THR A 92 -8.78 -24.54 5.82
N GLU A 93 -9.66 -25.51 5.99
CA GLU A 93 -10.41 -25.71 7.23
C GLU A 93 -10.70 -27.19 7.51
N GLY A 94 -10.54 -27.63 8.76
CA GLY A 94 -10.83 -29.01 9.16
C GLY A 94 -9.78 -30.02 8.67
N ASN A 95 -8.58 -29.56 8.35
CA ASN A 95 -7.44 -30.39 7.97
C ASN A 95 -6.52 -30.66 9.18
N LEU A 96 -5.50 -31.51 9.02
CA LEU A 96 -4.51 -31.76 10.08
C LEU A 96 -3.78 -30.46 10.48
N LYS A 97 -3.48 -29.63 9.49
CA LYS A 97 -2.85 -28.31 9.68
C LYS A 97 -3.25 -27.36 8.56
N GLU A 98 -3.58 -26.13 8.93
CA GLU A 98 -4.05 -25.10 8.02
C GLU A 98 -2.92 -24.19 7.51
N CYS A 99 -3.07 -23.70 6.28
CA CYS A 99 -2.09 -22.82 5.66
C CYS A 99 -2.17 -21.38 6.21
N GLY A 100 -3.35 -20.96 6.66
CA GLY A 100 -3.62 -19.65 7.25
C GLY A 100 -5.09 -19.54 7.66
N CYS A 101 -5.51 -18.34 8.04
CA CYS A 101 -6.84 -18.06 8.57
C CYS A 101 -7.62 -17.12 7.66
N ARG A 102 -8.94 -17.06 7.86
CA ARG A 102 -9.81 -16.12 7.15
C ARG A 102 -9.92 -14.82 7.92
N GLY A 103 -9.52 -13.70 7.33
CA GLY A 103 -9.67 -12.39 7.97
C GLY A 103 -11.03 -11.72 7.69
N ASP A 104 -11.85 -12.33 6.84
CA ASP A 104 -13.24 -11.92 6.59
C ASP A 104 -14.30 -12.76 7.33
N GLU A 105 -13.86 -13.72 8.14
CA GLU A 105 -14.73 -14.57 8.98
C GLU A 105 -14.46 -14.37 10.48
N LEU A 106 -13.75 -13.31 10.87
CA LEU A 106 -13.25 -13.07 12.24
C LEU A 106 -14.32 -13.22 13.33
N LEU A 107 -15.50 -12.65 13.08
CA LEU A 107 -16.60 -12.63 14.05
C LEU A 107 -17.50 -13.88 13.99
N THR A 108 -17.27 -14.76 13.01
CA THR A 108 -18.10 -15.96 12.77
C THR A 108 -17.36 -17.27 13.00
N ALA A 109 -16.03 -17.25 12.91
CA ALA A 109 -15.17 -18.41 13.09
C ALA A 109 -14.85 -18.67 14.57
N ASP A 110 -14.48 -19.90 14.92
CA ASP A 110 -13.93 -20.22 16.25
C ASP A 110 -12.63 -19.42 16.49
N PRO A 111 -12.56 -18.57 17.54
CA PRO A 111 -11.38 -17.77 17.84
C PRO A 111 -10.09 -18.60 17.96
N LYS A 112 -10.18 -19.87 18.38
CA LYS A 112 -9.02 -20.76 18.49
C LYS A 112 -8.28 -20.97 17.18
N ARG A 113 -8.93 -20.73 16.03
CA ARG A 113 -8.29 -20.82 14.70
C ARG A 113 -7.20 -19.79 14.50
N TYR A 114 -7.28 -18.65 15.18
CA TYR A 114 -6.30 -17.58 15.06
C TYR A 114 -5.06 -17.82 15.94
N ASN A 115 -5.09 -18.81 16.85
CA ASN A 115 -3.92 -19.20 17.64
C ASN A 115 -2.77 -19.61 16.71
N ASN A 116 -1.64 -18.93 16.82
CA ASN A 116 -0.44 -19.17 16.00
C ASN A 116 -0.66 -18.98 14.49
N CYS A 117 -1.72 -18.28 14.11
CA CYS A 117 -1.92 -17.91 12.72
C CYS A 117 -0.96 -16.79 12.33
N GLU A 118 -0.34 -16.90 11.17
CA GLU A 118 0.63 -15.90 10.66
C GLU A 118 0.14 -15.22 9.38
N THR A 119 -0.85 -15.80 8.69
CA THR A 119 -1.36 -15.31 7.41
C THR A 119 -2.87 -15.23 7.43
N LEU A 120 -3.42 -14.07 7.10
CA LEU A 120 -4.84 -13.89 6.79
C LEU A 120 -5.07 -13.94 5.27
N PHE A 121 -5.99 -14.78 4.84
CA PHE A 121 -6.58 -14.80 3.51
C PHE A 121 -7.96 -14.12 3.53
N GLY A 122 -8.43 -13.66 2.38
CA GLY A 122 -9.67 -12.88 2.26
C GLY A 122 -9.54 -11.43 2.75
N GLY A 123 -8.34 -11.01 3.13
CA GLY A 123 -8.04 -9.69 3.67
C GLY A 123 -8.31 -9.56 5.17
N PHE A 124 -8.73 -8.39 5.61
CA PHE A 124 -9.23 -8.13 6.97
C PHE A 124 -10.47 -7.25 6.85
N LYS A 125 -11.65 -7.80 7.18
CA LYS A 125 -12.92 -7.08 7.02
C LYS A 125 -13.61 -6.92 8.36
N LEU A 126 -13.87 -5.68 8.74
CA LEU A 126 -14.62 -5.32 9.93
C LEU A 126 -15.65 -4.24 9.57
N ASN A 127 -16.92 -4.50 9.85
CA ASN A 127 -17.98 -3.50 9.76
C ASN A 127 -18.74 -3.49 11.08
N GLY A 128 -18.61 -2.41 11.85
CA GLY A 128 -19.12 -2.35 13.22
C GLY A 128 -18.06 -2.68 14.28
N SER A 129 -18.50 -2.99 15.50
CA SER A 129 -17.61 -3.31 16.62
C SER A 129 -16.95 -4.67 16.44
N ILE A 130 -15.71 -4.80 16.94
CA ILE A 130 -15.02 -6.09 17.05
C ILE A 130 -15.65 -7.01 18.12
N GLY A 131 -16.53 -6.46 18.97
CA GLY A 131 -17.27 -7.21 19.99
C GLY A 131 -16.36 -7.86 21.03
N ASP A 132 -16.71 -9.08 21.43
CA ASP A 132 -15.95 -9.87 22.42
C ASP A 132 -14.75 -10.63 21.82
N PHE A 133 -14.42 -10.39 20.55
CA PHE A 133 -13.28 -11.06 19.92
C PHE A 133 -11.96 -10.57 20.54
N ASP A 134 -11.16 -11.51 21.06
CA ASP A 134 -9.84 -11.22 21.61
C ASP A 134 -8.86 -10.88 20.47
N SER A 135 -8.67 -9.58 20.23
CA SER A 135 -7.76 -9.07 19.19
C SER A 135 -6.30 -9.50 19.40
N SER A 136 -5.89 -9.92 20.60
CA SER A 136 -4.53 -10.39 20.86
C SER A 136 -4.17 -11.66 20.08
N LEU A 137 -5.18 -12.43 19.66
CA LEU A 137 -5.03 -13.60 18.81
C LEU A 137 -4.46 -13.25 17.42
N LEU A 138 -4.59 -11.99 16.98
CA LEU A 138 -4.07 -11.51 15.70
C LEU A 138 -2.62 -11.00 15.78
N SER A 139 -2.00 -11.07 16.96
CA SER A 139 -0.68 -10.48 17.19
C SER A 139 0.47 -11.17 16.47
N ASN A 140 0.27 -12.41 15.99
CA ASN A 140 1.22 -13.17 15.19
C ASN A 140 1.01 -13.01 13.67
N ILE A 141 -0.04 -12.30 13.23
CA ILE A 141 -0.28 -12.08 11.81
C ILE A 141 0.86 -11.24 11.23
N THR A 142 1.63 -11.85 10.34
CA THR A 142 2.73 -11.19 9.62
C THR A 142 2.31 -10.78 8.21
N THR A 143 1.37 -11.51 7.63
CA THR A 143 0.94 -11.34 6.23
C THR A 143 -0.57 -11.23 6.14
N ILE A 144 -1.07 -10.25 5.39
CA ILE A 144 -2.47 -10.14 5.00
C ILE A 144 -2.54 -10.24 3.49
N LYS A 145 -3.27 -11.22 2.98
CA LYS A 145 -3.55 -11.42 1.56
C LYS A 145 -5.00 -11.06 1.30
N GLY A 146 -5.25 -9.96 0.60
CA GLY A 146 -6.61 -9.47 0.33
C GLY A 146 -6.74 -7.96 0.43
N LEU A 147 -7.92 -7.48 0.81
CA LEU A 147 -8.19 -6.06 1.08
C LEU A 147 -8.40 -5.87 2.59
N VAL A 148 -7.89 -4.79 3.15
CA VAL A 148 -8.22 -4.37 4.52
C VAL A 148 -9.36 -3.38 4.43
N ASN A 149 -10.53 -3.73 4.97
CA ASN A 149 -11.73 -2.90 4.96
C ASN A 149 -12.30 -2.80 6.37
N ILE A 150 -12.09 -1.65 7.02
CA ILE A 150 -12.56 -1.39 8.38
C ILE A 150 -13.50 -0.18 8.33
N GLU A 151 -14.77 -0.45 8.54
CA GLU A 151 -15.83 0.55 8.47
C GLU A 151 -16.69 0.58 9.73
N ASN A 152 -17.14 1.77 10.13
CA ASN A 152 -18.12 1.95 11.21
C ASN A 152 -17.72 1.28 12.54
N SER A 153 -16.41 1.16 12.81
CA SER A 153 -15.88 0.44 13.96
C SER A 153 -15.59 1.36 15.15
N ASP A 154 -15.45 0.73 16.31
CA ASP A 154 -15.05 1.33 17.57
C ASP A 154 -13.56 1.16 17.90
N LEU A 155 -12.76 0.66 16.95
CA LEU A 155 -11.32 0.51 17.10
C LEU A 155 -10.63 1.86 17.31
N GLU A 156 -9.71 1.91 18.27
CA GLU A 156 -8.87 3.09 18.52
C GLU A 156 -7.60 3.11 17.65
N ASP A 157 -7.09 1.94 17.28
CA ASP A 157 -5.95 1.72 16.39
C ASP A 157 -5.87 0.27 15.89
N LEU A 158 -4.80 -0.08 15.16
CA LEU A 158 -4.50 -1.43 14.66
C LEU A 158 -3.28 -2.08 15.34
N SER A 159 -2.89 -1.61 16.52
CA SER A 159 -1.67 -2.07 17.22
C SER A 159 -1.71 -3.55 17.60
N PHE A 160 -2.89 -4.16 17.67
CA PHE A 160 -3.05 -5.60 17.82
C PHE A 160 -2.42 -6.41 16.66
N LEU A 161 -2.24 -5.80 15.47
CA LEU A 161 -1.50 -6.35 14.34
C LEU A 161 0.01 -6.02 14.41
N LYS A 162 0.62 -6.06 15.61
CA LYS A 162 2.01 -5.64 15.85
C LYS A 162 3.06 -6.32 14.97
N SER A 163 2.80 -7.55 14.50
CA SER A 163 3.74 -8.32 13.67
C SER A 163 3.49 -8.16 12.17
N PHE A 164 2.45 -7.43 11.77
CA PHE A 164 2.04 -7.29 10.38
C PHE A 164 3.10 -6.51 9.59
N ARG A 165 3.65 -7.16 8.57
CA ARG A 165 4.77 -6.65 7.76
C ARG A 165 4.42 -6.57 6.28
N LEU A 166 3.61 -7.50 5.79
CA LEU A 166 3.52 -7.78 4.37
C LEU A 166 2.09 -7.80 3.89
N PHE A 167 1.77 -6.89 2.98
CA PHE A 167 0.44 -6.79 2.39
C PHE A 167 0.46 -7.36 0.97
N HIS A 168 -0.20 -8.49 0.73
CA HIS A 168 -0.33 -9.05 -0.63
C HIS A 168 -1.62 -8.57 -1.25
N ILE A 169 -1.48 -7.93 -2.41
CA ILE A 169 -2.60 -7.45 -3.22
C ILE A 169 -2.51 -8.07 -4.61
N LYS A 170 -3.66 -8.44 -5.17
CA LYS A 170 -3.80 -8.83 -6.57
C LYS A 170 -4.39 -7.67 -7.33
N ASN A 171 -3.66 -7.23 -8.32
CA ASN A 171 -3.98 -6.06 -9.14
C ASN A 171 -3.91 -6.35 -10.64
N ILE A 172 -3.79 -7.62 -11.03
CA ILE A 172 -3.85 -8.06 -12.42
C ILE A 172 -5.26 -7.87 -12.94
N GLY A 173 -5.43 -7.09 -14.02
CA GLY A 173 -6.67 -6.98 -14.80
C GLY A 173 -7.90 -6.44 -14.06
N PHE A 174 -7.76 -6.09 -12.78
CA PHE A 174 -8.83 -5.48 -12.01
C PHE A 174 -8.92 -3.97 -12.25
N PRO A 175 -10.15 -3.41 -12.21
CA PRO A 175 -10.32 -1.98 -12.03
C PRO A 175 -9.72 -1.54 -10.70
N ASP A 176 -9.52 -0.25 -10.56
CA ASP A 176 -8.96 0.35 -9.36
C ASP A 176 -9.80 0.03 -8.13
N LYS A 177 -9.19 -0.69 -7.18
CA LYS A 177 -9.81 -1.06 -5.91
C LYS A 177 -9.01 -0.48 -4.75
N ILE A 178 -9.71 0.02 -3.75
CA ILE A 178 -9.10 0.45 -2.49
C ILE A 178 -8.60 -0.80 -1.77
N THR A 179 -7.30 -0.87 -1.53
CA THR A 179 -6.63 -1.99 -0.85
C THR A 179 -6.64 -1.83 0.67
N LEU A 180 -6.55 -0.58 1.14
CA LEU A 180 -6.63 -0.24 2.56
C LEU A 180 -7.71 0.82 2.77
N ASN A 181 -8.86 0.43 3.29
CA ASN A 181 -9.98 1.32 3.53
C ASN A 181 -10.26 1.41 5.04
N LEU A 182 -10.07 2.60 5.61
CA LEU A 182 -10.48 2.95 6.96
C LEU A 182 -11.51 4.07 6.84
N ARG A 183 -12.77 3.76 7.17
CA ARG A 183 -13.87 4.70 6.95
C ARG A 183 -14.85 4.75 8.12
N ASN A 184 -15.28 5.95 8.51
CA ASN A 184 -16.28 6.14 9.56
C ASN A 184 -15.89 5.46 10.89
N ASN A 185 -14.63 5.55 11.29
CA ASN A 185 -14.14 4.96 12.56
C ASN A 185 -13.88 6.11 13.55
N PRO A 186 -14.92 6.63 14.24
CA PRO A 186 -14.82 7.87 14.99
C PRO A 186 -13.92 7.79 16.21
N LYS A 187 -13.60 6.58 16.71
CA LYS A 187 -12.68 6.38 17.85
C LYS A 187 -11.23 6.19 17.43
N MET A 188 -10.96 5.98 16.15
CA MET A 188 -9.63 5.64 15.65
C MET A 188 -8.73 6.88 15.70
N LYS A 189 -7.75 6.88 16.59
CA LYS A 189 -6.80 8.00 16.83
C LYS A 189 -5.40 7.73 16.28
N ARG A 190 -5.05 6.47 16.03
CA ARG A 190 -3.75 6.08 15.47
C ARG A 190 -3.94 4.99 14.42
N LEU A 191 -3.01 4.89 13.49
CA LEU A 191 -2.94 3.73 12.60
C LEU A 191 -2.37 2.53 13.36
N GLY A 192 -1.20 2.67 13.97
CA GLY A 192 -0.65 1.66 14.89
C GLY A 192 -0.05 0.46 14.19
N LEU A 193 0.61 0.66 13.05
CA LEU A 193 1.21 -0.43 12.26
C LEU A 193 2.75 -0.29 12.17
N PRO A 194 3.48 -0.42 13.29
CA PRO A 194 4.92 -0.10 13.34
C PRO A 194 5.78 -1.08 12.53
N SER A 195 5.34 -2.33 12.37
CA SER A 195 6.10 -3.35 11.62
C SER A 195 5.79 -3.36 10.12
N PHE A 196 4.82 -2.55 9.67
CA PHE A 196 4.39 -2.60 8.27
C PHE A 196 5.54 -2.16 7.35
N TRP A 197 5.87 -3.02 6.39
CA TRP A 197 7.07 -2.86 5.57
C TRP A 197 6.73 -2.65 4.09
N ASN A 198 5.99 -3.59 3.47
CA ASN A 198 5.89 -3.62 2.01
C ASN A 198 4.56 -4.18 1.51
N PHE A 199 4.18 -3.74 0.31
CA PHE A 199 3.17 -4.36 -0.53
C PHE A 199 3.83 -5.36 -1.49
N GLN A 200 3.38 -6.61 -1.49
CA GLN A 200 3.59 -7.52 -2.61
C GLN A 200 2.45 -7.39 -3.61
N TYR A 201 2.81 -7.26 -4.86
CA TYR A 201 1.88 -7.04 -5.96
C TYR A 201 2.33 -7.81 -7.19
N SER A 202 1.38 -8.16 -8.05
CA SER A 202 1.70 -8.88 -9.28
C SER A 202 2.06 -7.96 -10.44
N TRP A 203 1.39 -6.80 -10.57
CA TRP A 203 1.73 -5.75 -11.54
C TRP A 203 2.17 -4.47 -10.83
N ALA A 204 3.02 -3.65 -11.42
CA ALA A 204 3.19 -2.29 -10.92
C ALA A 204 1.81 -1.60 -10.92
N TYR A 205 1.55 -0.65 -10.01
CA TYR A 205 0.29 0.13 -9.87
C TYR A 205 -0.79 -0.46 -8.92
N ASN A 206 -1.81 0.35 -8.58
CA ASN A 206 -3.03 -0.05 -7.84
C ASN A 206 -2.88 -0.30 -6.32
N ARG A 207 -1.97 0.41 -5.65
CA ARG A 207 -1.91 0.49 -4.18
C ARG A 207 -2.70 1.71 -3.74
N ILE A 208 -3.97 1.52 -3.39
CA ILE A 208 -4.90 2.61 -3.11
C ILE A 208 -5.36 2.52 -1.66
N ALA A 209 -5.17 3.60 -0.90
CA ALA A 209 -5.66 3.73 0.46
C ALA A 209 -6.77 4.79 0.54
N ASN A 210 -7.63 4.65 1.54
CA ASN A 210 -8.66 5.62 1.87
C ASN A 210 -8.78 5.73 3.39
N PHE A 211 -8.42 6.89 3.94
CA PHE A 211 -8.64 7.25 5.33
C PHE A 211 -9.65 8.39 5.38
N GLU A 212 -10.90 8.08 5.70
CA GLU A 212 -12.02 9.02 5.61
C GLU A 212 -12.87 8.96 6.88
N LYS A 213 -13.20 10.12 7.47
CA LYS A 213 -14.07 10.22 8.65
C LYS A 213 -13.59 9.36 9.83
N LEU A 214 -12.30 9.50 10.16
CA LEU A 214 -11.69 8.96 11.37
C LEU A 214 -11.86 9.96 12.53
N HIS A 215 -11.31 9.67 13.72
CA HIS A 215 -11.30 10.64 14.82
C HIS A 215 -10.60 11.95 14.38
N SER A 216 -11.02 13.11 14.90
CA SER A 216 -10.40 14.41 14.58
C SER A 216 -8.91 14.48 14.94
N ASP A 217 -8.54 13.77 16.01
CA ASP A 217 -7.16 13.57 16.44
C ASP A 217 -6.40 12.43 15.74
N PHE A 218 -7.00 11.75 14.76
CA PHE A 218 -6.32 10.70 14.02
C PHE A 218 -5.02 11.21 13.41
N CYS A 219 -3.91 10.57 13.77
CA CYS A 219 -2.61 10.93 13.23
C CYS A 219 -1.84 9.71 12.72
N VAL A 220 -0.96 9.98 11.76
CA VAL A 220 -0.01 9.04 11.16
C VAL A 220 1.41 9.49 11.55
N THR A 221 2.27 8.55 11.94
CA THR A 221 3.65 8.88 12.29
C THR A 221 4.48 9.21 11.04
N PHE A 222 5.64 9.85 11.20
CA PHE A 222 6.52 10.08 10.05
C PHE A 222 7.01 8.75 9.46
N GLU A 223 7.29 7.75 10.30
CA GLU A 223 7.68 6.40 9.89
C GLU A 223 6.59 5.72 9.05
N GLU A 224 5.34 5.69 9.52
CA GLU A 224 4.20 5.14 8.78
C GLU A 224 4.02 5.83 7.42
N MET A 225 4.15 7.17 7.39
CA MET A 225 4.08 7.95 6.15
C MET A 225 5.20 7.60 5.17
N VAL A 226 6.43 7.41 5.65
CA VAL A 226 7.55 6.97 4.79
C VAL A 226 7.25 5.60 4.20
N ARG A 227 6.67 4.66 4.95
CA ARG A 227 6.27 3.36 4.40
C ARG A 227 5.28 3.51 3.27
N PHE A 228 4.31 4.41 3.39
CA PHE A 228 3.39 4.69 2.28
C PHE A 228 4.09 5.32 1.07
N LEU A 229 5.03 6.24 1.28
CA LEU A 229 5.81 6.88 0.21
C LEU A 229 6.73 5.89 -0.52
N GLU A 230 7.46 5.06 0.22
CA GLU A 230 8.35 4.00 -0.33
C GLU A 230 7.56 2.99 -1.17
N ASN A 231 6.36 2.65 -0.71
CA ASN A 231 5.44 1.77 -1.43
C ASN A 231 4.62 2.49 -2.50
N GLN A 232 4.83 3.80 -2.70
CA GLN A 232 4.10 4.63 -3.67
C GLN A 232 2.58 4.42 -3.56
N VAL A 233 2.06 4.45 -2.33
CA VAL A 233 0.63 4.32 -2.04
C VAL A 233 -0.09 5.60 -2.46
N PHE A 234 -1.16 5.44 -3.21
CA PHE A 234 -2.05 6.52 -3.59
C PHE A 234 -3.20 6.62 -2.58
N PHE A 235 -3.50 7.83 -2.09
CA PHE A 235 -4.62 8.06 -1.19
C PHE A 235 -5.79 8.68 -1.94
N MET A 236 -6.97 8.06 -1.90
CA MET A 236 -8.20 8.72 -2.37
C MET A 236 -8.63 9.84 -1.43
N ASN A 237 -8.58 9.56 -0.13
CA ASN A 237 -8.72 10.54 0.94
C ASN A 237 -7.70 10.21 2.03
N ILE A 238 -7.15 11.24 2.66
CA ILE A 238 -6.26 11.12 3.82
C ILE A 238 -6.64 12.15 4.89
N HIS A 239 -7.66 11.83 5.69
CA HIS A 239 -8.10 12.65 6.82
C HIS A 239 -7.23 12.34 8.04
N ALA A 240 -6.01 12.86 8.04
CA ALA A 240 -5.02 12.64 9.10
C ALA A 240 -4.21 13.90 9.39
N LYS A 241 -3.59 13.94 10.56
CA LYS A 241 -2.47 14.84 10.90
C LYS A 241 -1.18 14.05 11.13
N TYR A 242 -0.05 14.73 11.22
CA TYR A 242 1.16 14.09 11.76
C TYR A 242 1.06 13.97 13.27
N CYS A 243 1.56 12.85 13.78
CA CYS A 243 1.70 12.67 15.21
C CYS A 243 2.82 13.57 15.77
N GLU A 244 2.66 14.04 17.01
CA GLU A 244 3.74 14.75 17.70
C GLU A 244 4.88 13.77 18.00
N GLU A 245 6.01 13.93 17.31
CA GLU A 245 7.19 13.09 17.44
C GLU A 245 8.45 13.95 17.55
N THR A 246 9.44 13.49 18.31
CA THR A 246 10.66 14.24 18.56
C THR A 246 11.85 13.68 17.80
N GLY A 247 12.53 14.59 17.10
CA GLY A 247 13.95 14.56 16.81
C GLY A 247 14.42 13.65 15.68
N PHE A 248 14.06 12.37 15.63
CA PHE A 248 14.74 11.42 14.75
C PHE A 248 13.81 10.49 13.98
N LEU A 249 14.18 10.20 12.74
CA LEU A 249 13.55 9.23 11.85
C LEU A 249 14.64 8.34 11.24
N TYR A 250 14.62 7.05 11.57
CA TYR A 250 15.67 6.08 11.20
C TYR A 250 17.10 6.56 11.53
N GLY A 251 17.28 7.20 12.68
CA GLY A 251 18.57 7.75 13.10
C GLY A 251 18.98 9.07 12.43
N ASN A 252 18.16 9.62 11.52
CA ASN A 252 18.38 10.93 10.92
C ASN A 252 17.56 12.00 11.63
N LEU A 253 18.15 13.18 11.82
CA LEU A 253 17.46 14.33 12.41
C LEU A 253 16.29 14.77 11.53
N LEU A 254 15.12 14.96 12.14
CA LEU A 254 13.99 15.67 11.56
C LEU A 254 14.23 17.17 11.71
N CYS A 255 14.52 17.86 10.61
CA CYS A 255 14.77 19.30 10.65
C CYS A 255 13.44 20.05 10.49
N ASN A 256 13.04 20.77 11.52
CA ASN A 256 11.92 21.70 11.40
C ASN A 256 12.32 22.87 10.49
N PHE A 257 11.51 23.14 9.46
CA PHE A 257 11.75 24.26 8.58
C PHE A 257 11.25 25.56 9.22
N VAL A 258 12.16 26.52 9.36
CA VAL A 258 11.85 27.90 9.78
C VAL A 258 12.17 28.88 8.66
N GLY A 259 13.23 28.60 7.90
CA GLY A 259 13.66 29.38 6.73
C GLY A 259 14.97 28.84 6.16
N MET A 260 15.32 29.27 4.96
CA MET A 260 16.51 28.76 4.24
C MET A 260 17.83 29.12 4.93
N SER A 261 17.92 30.31 5.50
CA SER A 261 19.11 30.78 6.23
C SER A 261 19.38 29.96 7.50
N SER A 262 18.33 29.54 8.22
CA SER A 262 18.41 28.77 9.47
C SER A 262 18.39 27.26 9.28
N LEU A 263 17.99 26.77 8.10
CA LEU A 263 18.03 25.35 7.79
C LEU A 263 19.46 24.80 7.99
N MET A 264 19.57 23.69 8.72
CA MET A 264 20.86 23.04 8.95
C MET A 264 21.39 22.41 7.66
N ASN A 265 22.72 22.40 7.52
CA ASN A 265 23.37 21.64 6.45
C ASN A 265 23.12 20.14 6.63
N ASN A 266 23.13 19.39 5.53
CA ASN A 266 22.98 17.92 5.50
C ASN A 266 21.66 17.41 6.09
N CYS A 267 20.60 18.22 6.07
CA CYS A 267 19.28 17.75 6.46
C CYS A 267 18.80 16.64 5.51
N TYR A 268 18.33 15.53 6.07
CA TYR A 268 17.78 14.40 5.29
C TYR A 268 16.25 14.46 5.19
N SER A 269 15.57 14.78 6.30
CA SER A 269 14.12 14.90 6.37
C SER A 269 13.73 16.26 6.91
N ILE A 270 12.86 16.97 6.20
CA ILE A 270 12.31 18.25 6.64
C ILE A 270 10.87 18.07 7.12
N VAL A 271 10.54 18.71 8.25
CA VAL A 271 9.16 18.88 8.74
C VAL A 271 8.78 20.34 8.58
N GLY A 272 7.71 20.61 7.84
CA GLY A 272 7.24 21.96 7.54
C GLY A 272 7.30 22.31 6.05
N ASN A 273 6.80 23.50 5.72
CA ASN A 273 6.70 24.00 4.36
C ASN A 273 8.02 24.65 3.93
N VAL A 274 8.72 24.05 2.98
CA VAL A 274 9.96 24.58 2.41
C VAL A 274 9.62 25.71 1.47
N GLU A 275 10.13 26.90 1.76
CA GLU A 275 9.96 28.09 0.92
C GLU A 275 11.33 28.62 0.50
N VAL A 276 11.54 28.76 -0.81
CA VAL A 276 12.70 29.42 -1.41
C VAL A 276 12.20 30.65 -2.14
N ASN A 277 12.44 31.82 -1.56
CA ASN A 277 12.02 33.10 -2.10
C ASN A 277 13.22 33.88 -2.69
N SER A 278 12.95 35.00 -3.34
CA SER A 278 14.00 35.95 -3.74
C SER A 278 14.93 36.30 -2.58
N GLY A 279 16.23 36.08 -2.73
CA GLY A 279 17.26 36.30 -1.71
C GLY A 279 17.73 35.01 -1.01
N ASP A 280 17.00 33.92 -1.15
CA ASP A 280 17.36 32.61 -0.57
C ASP A 280 18.29 31.78 -1.48
N GLU A 281 18.59 32.23 -2.70
CA GLU A 281 19.33 31.45 -3.70
C GLU A 281 20.71 30.99 -3.20
N GLN A 282 21.35 31.77 -2.33
CA GLN A 282 22.64 31.40 -1.73
C GLN A 282 22.56 30.19 -0.76
N PHE A 283 21.36 29.85 -0.28
CA PHE A 283 21.15 28.79 0.71
C PHE A 283 20.63 27.48 0.10
N VAL A 284 20.26 27.46 -1.19
CA VAL A 284 19.59 26.31 -1.83
C VAL A 284 20.44 25.04 -1.84
N SER A 285 21.76 25.17 -1.74
CA SER A 285 22.69 24.04 -1.63
C SER A 285 22.40 23.14 -0.41
N LYS A 286 21.77 23.67 0.63
CA LYS A 286 21.33 22.93 1.82
C LYS A 286 20.26 21.88 1.53
N LEU A 287 19.49 22.07 0.45
CA LEU A 287 18.42 21.16 0.05
C LEU A 287 18.93 19.95 -0.74
N LYS A 288 20.21 19.94 -1.13
CA LYS A 288 20.79 18.90 -2.00
C LYS A 288 20.70 17.49 -1.40
N THR A 289 20.81 17.38 -0.08
CA THR A 289 20.75 16.11 0.66
C THR A 289 19.34 15.76 1.15
N VAL A 290 18.38 16.68 1.01
CA VAL A 290 17.02 16.47 1.51
C VAL A 290 16.38 15.39 0.67
N TYR A 291 16.04 14.29 1.33
CA TYR A 291 15.43 13.13 0.70
C TYR A 291 13.91 13.21 0.73
N GLN A 292 13.36 13.80 1.80
CA GLN A 292 11.92 13.89 1.99
C GLN A 292 11.48 15.14 2.74
N VAL A 293 10.28 15.62 2.39
CA VAL A 293 9.63 16.78 3.02
C VAL A 293 8.24 16.37 3.50
N PHE A 294 8.00 16.53 4.80
CA PHE A 294 6.68 16.41 5.43
C PHE A 294 6.06 17.81 5.52
N GLY A 295 5.50 18.25 4.40
CA GLY A 295 5.01 19.60 4.14
C GLY A 295 4.97 19.87 2.64
N THR A 296 5.01 21.16 2.27
CA THR A 296 5.02 21.61 0.88
C THR A 296 6.40 22.09 0.44
N VAL A 297 6.62 22.22 -0.88
CA VAL A 297 7.82 22.85 -1.47
C VAL A 297 7.37 23.98 -2.39
N LYS A 298 7.79 25.21 -2.07
CA LYS A 298 7.50 26.42 -2.82
C LYS A 298 8.80 27.11 -3.27
N ILE A 299 8.91 27.39 -4.57
CA ILE A 299 9.98 28.18 -5.18
C ILE A 299 9.35 29.41 -5.85
N ASP A 300 9.59 30.60 -5.32
CA ASP A 300 8.83 31.80 -5.72
C ASP A 300 9.72 33.02 -5.97
N GLY A 301 9.59 33.59 -7.18
CA GLY A 301 10.23 34.86 -7.53
C GLY A 301 11.75 34.85 -7.54
N THR A 302 12.37 33.68 -7.68
CA THR A 302 13.84 33.53 -7.65
C THR A 302 14.49 33.81 -9.00
N ASN A 303 15.81 34.06 -8.98
CA ASN A 303 16.65 34.16 -10.18
C ASN A 303 17.30 32.81 -10.57
N LEU A 304 16.82 31.69 -10.02
CA LEU A 304 17.35 30.37 -10.30
C LEU A 304 17.10 29.96 -11.75
N THR A 305 18.08 29.30 -12.37
CA THR A 305 17.95 28.81 -13.75
C THR A 305 17.54 27.34 -13.83
N ASP A 306 17.72 26.59 -12.74
CA ASP A 306 17.29 25.20 -12.62
C ASP A 306 16.95 24.82 -11.17
N LEU A 307 16.32 23.65 -10.98
CA LEU A 307 16.00 23.06 -9.67
C LEU A 307 16.92 21.88 -9.29
N SER A 308 18.14 21.79 -9.86
CA SER A 308 19.06 20.67 -9.61
C SER A 308 19.52 20.56 -8.15
N PHE A 309 19.42 21.64 -7.38
CA PHE A 309 19.65 21.62 -5.93
C PHE A 309 18.62 20.76 -5.17
N LEU A 310 17.52 20.34 -5.79
CA LEU A 310 16.56 19.35 -5.28
C LEU A 310 16.84 17.93 -5.77
N SER A 311 18.04 17.64 -6.28
CA SER A 311 18.39 16.31 -6.83
C SER A 311 18.26 15.15 -5.83
N GLY A 312 18.25 15.42 -4.53
CA GLY A 312 18.05 14.42 -3.49
C GLY A 312 16.57 14.12 -3.19
N LEU A 313 15.66 15.05 -3.52
CA LEU A 313 14.28 15.02 -3.08
C LEU A 313 13.50 13.90 -3.78
N ARG A 314 13.13 12.88 -3.00
CA ARG A 314 12.41 11.70 -3.49
C ARG A 314 10.95 11.70 -3.11
N TYR A 315 10.63 12.22 -1.93
CA TYR A 315 9.29 12.14 -1.35
C TYR A 315 8.78 13.49 -0.84
N ILE A 316 7.50 13.76 -1.09
CA ILE A 316 6.79 14.89 -0.49
C ILE A 316 5.48 14.36 0.09
N ALA A 317 5.18 14.69 1.35
CA ALA A 317 3.89 14.39 1.95
C ALA A 317 3.31 15.63 2.63
N SER A 318 2.23 16.18 2.08
CA SER A 318 1.52 17.35 2.61
C SER A 318 0.10 16.99 3.01
N LEU A 319 -0.19 17.05 4.31
CA LEU A 319 -1.54 16.80 4.84
C LEU A 319 -2.39 18.09 4.95
N ASP A 320 -1.84 19.23 4.56
CA ASP A 320 -2.56 20.50 4.45
C ASP A 320 -3.31 20.55 3.11
N GLU A 321 -4.64 20.62 3.17
CA GLU A 321 -5.50 20.68 1.98
C GLU A 321 -5.59 22.08 1.37
N SER A 322 -5.13 23.12 2.09
CA SER A 322 -5.19 24.51 1.64
C SER A 322 -4.06 24.89 0.67
N LEU A 323 -3.00 24.08 0.63
CA LEU A 323 -1.80 24.35 -0.18
C LEU A 323 -1.46 23.17 -1.11
N PRO A 324 -1.12 23.46 -2.38
CA PRO A 324 -0.50 22.47 -3.24
C PRO A 324 0.84 22.00 -2.67
N ALA A 325 1.12 20.70 -2.80
CA ALA A 325 2.37 20.10 -2.34
C ALA A 325 3.61 20.72 -3.02
N ILE A 326 3.48 21.16 -4.28
CA ILE A 326 4.55 21.74 -5.08
C ILE A 326 4.06 23.05 -5.71
N GLN A 327 4.81 24.12 -5.51
CA GLN A 327 4.52 25.45 -6.05
C GLN A 327 5.78 26.03 -6.69
N ILE A 328 5.75 26.30 -7.99
CA ILE A 328 6.85 26.96 -8.71
C ILE A 328 6.26 28.21 -9.34
N LEU A 329 6.55 29.38 -8.77
CA LEU A 329 5.85 30.61 -9.06
C LEU A 329 6.82 31.73 -9.45
N SER A 330 6.48 32.52 -10.48
CA SER A 330 7.15 33.78 -10.79
C SER A 330 8.67 33.71 -11.06
N ASN A 331 9.21 32.54 -11.41
CA ASN A 331 10.64 32.35 -11.66
C ASN A 331 10.96 32.59 -13.15
N LYS A 332 11.13 33.86 -13.53
CA LYS A 332 11.29 34.27 -14.95
C LYS A 332 12.56 33.73 -15.60
N GLY A 333 13.61 33.47 -14.84
CA GLY A 333 14.88 32.92 -15.33
C GLY A 333 14.95 31.40 -15.37
N LEU A 334 13.91 30.69 -14.89
CA LEU A 334 13.92 29.25 -14.72
C LEU A 334 13.82 28.53 -16.07
N LYS A 335 14.90 27.84 -16.45
CA LYS A 335 15.02 27.09 -17.70
C LYS A 335 14.75 25.59 -17.52
N ASN A 336 14.94 25.06 -16.33
CA ASN A 336 14.70 23.64 -16.04
C ASN A 336 14.07 23.44 -14.66
N ALA A 337 12.79 23.09 -14.63
CA ALA A 337 12.05 22.82 -13.41
C ALA A 337 11.93 21.34 -13.03
N SER A 338 12.76 20.46 -13.62
CA SER A 338 12.65 19.03 -13.34
C SER A 338 13.03 18.68 -11.90
N LEU A 339 12.12 17.99 -11.22
CA LEU A 339 12.36 17.28 -9.97
C LEU A 339 12.69 15.81 -10.29
N SER A 340 13.87 15.61 -10.87
CA SER A 340 14.28 14.34 -11.49
C SER A 340 14.35 13.13 -10.54
N ALA A 341 14.44 13.35 -9.23
CA ALA A 341 14.49 12.31 -8.21
C ALA A 341 13.14 12.02 -7.54
N LEU A 342 12.12 12.85 -7.77
CA LEU A 342 10.82 12.71 -7.12
C LEU A 342 10.11 11.44 -7.60
N THR A 343 9.68 10.60 -6.67
CA THR A 343 9.09 9.28 -6.95
C THR A 343 7.72 9.09 -6.30
N ALA A 344 7.43 9.76 -5.19
CA ALA A 344 6.12 9.71 -4.54
C ALA A 344 5.73 11.07 -3.93
N VAL A 345 4.45 11.38 -4.03
CA VAL A 345 3.80 12.56 -3.44
C VAL A 345 2.50 12.09 -2.84
N ILE A 346 2.31 12.34 -1.56
CA ILE A 346 1.04 12.13 -0.86
C ILE A 346 0.50 13.51 -0.49
N THR A 347 -0.73 13.80 -0.90
CA THR A 347 -1.39 15.05 -0.52
C THR A 347 -2.85 14.83 -0.20
N ARG A 348 -3.39 15.67 0.69
CA ARG A 348 -4.82 15.75 0.95
C ARG A 348 -5.57 16.54 -0.14
N GLY A 349 -4.92 17.54 -0.74
CA GLY A 349 -5.49 18.35 -1.81
C GLY A 349 -5.52 17.64 -3.15
N LYS A 350 -6.57 17.84 -3.95
CA LYS A 350 -6.62 17.33 -5.33
C LYS A 350 -5.61 18.01 -6.25
N GLN A 351 -5.26 19.27 -5.93
CA GLN A 351 -4.25 20.02 -6.62
C GLN A 351 -2.90 19.85 -5.93
N PHE A 352 -2.06 18.95 -6.44
CA PHE A 352 -0.76 18.67 -5.84
C PHE A 352 0.35 19.60 -6.35
N ALA A 353 0.20 20.17 -7.55
CA ALA A 353 1.22 21.05 -8.14
C ALA A 353 0.59 22.31 -8.78
N VAL A 354 1.27 23.44 -8.61
CA VAL A 354 0.95 24.73 -9.24
C VAL A 354 2.19 25.34 -9.87
N LEU A 355 2.07 25.71 -11.14
CA LEU A 355 3.13 26.36 -11.90
C LEU A 355 2.58 27.60 -12.61
N GLU A 356 3.01 28.77 -12.19
CA GLU A 356 2.43 30.04 -12.65
C GLU A 356 3.48 31.13 -12.83
N ASN A 357 3.31 31.97 -13.85
CA ASN A 357 4.14 33.15 -14.12
C ASN A 357 5.66 32.87 -14.25
N ASN A 358 6.05 31.64 -14.61
CA ASN A 358 7.44 31.26 -14.91
C ASN A 358 7.78 31.54 -16.38
N HIS A 359 9.02 31.22 -16.80
CA HIS A 359 9.45 31.41 -18.20
C HIS A 359 8.48 30.75 -19.20
N PRO A 360 7.93 31.47 -20.19
CA PRO A 360 6.81 31.01 -21.03
C PRO A 360 7.15 29.78 -21.88
N ASP A 361 8.41 29.65 -22.34
CA ASP A 361 8.82 28.57 -23.24
C ASP A 361 9.05 27.19 -22.58
N GLN A 362 8.93 27.07 -21.25
CA GLN A 362 9.31 25.84 -20.51
C GLN A 362 8.13 25.06 -19.91
N PHE A 363 6.92 25.62 -19.96
CA PHE A 363 5.76 25.04 -19.29
C PHE A 363 4.57 24.94 -20.24
N ASN A 364 4.77 24.24 -21.36
CA ASN A 364 3.65 23.74 -22.12
C ASN A 364 2.96 22.65 -21.29
N THR A 365 1.65 22.80 -21.05
CA THR A 365 0.83 21.86 -20.29
C THR A 365 0.93 20.43 -20.82
N SER A 366 1.21 20.25 -22.12
CA SER A 366 1.39 18.94 -22.74
C SER A 366 2.66 18.20 -22.33
N GLU A 367 3.66 18.88 -21.74
CA GLU A 367 4.97 18.29 -21.39
C GLU A 367 5.23 18.22 -19.88
N PHE A 368 4.23 18.50 -19.05
CA PHE A 368 4.37 18.54 -17.59
C PHE A 368 4.95 17.26 -16.98
N TYR A 369 4.63 16.09 -17.52
CA TYR A 369 5.19 14.81 -17.06
C TYR A 369 6.73 14.78 -17.11
N LYS A 370 7.37 15.61 -17.95
CA LYS A 370 8.83 15.75 -18.01
C LYS A 370 9.41 16.44 -16.76
N LEU A 371 8.59 17.19 -16.01
CA LEU A 371 9.02 17.77 -14.73
C LEU A 371 9.21 16.69 -13.66
N PHE A 372 8.51 15.57 -13.76
CA PHE A 372 8.57 14.48 -12.79
C PHE A 372 8.84 13.14 -13.48
N PRO A 373 10.03 12.97 -14.10
CA PRO A 373 10.30 11.85 -15.00
C PRO A 373 10.24 10.47 -14.32
N LYS A 374 10.38 10.42 -12.99
CA LYS A 374 10.28 9.19 -12.19
C LYS A 374 8.98 9.07 -11.41
N PHE A 375 8.18 10.13 -11.37
CA PHE A 375 6.93 10.16 -10.63
C PHE A 375 5.85 9.50 -11.46
N GLN A 376 5.53 8.25 -11.12
CA GLN A 376 4.54 7.46 -11.82
C GLN A 376 3.15 7.58 -11.19
N SER A 377 2.90 8.61 -10.38
CA SER A 377 1.57 8.75 -9.79
C SER A 377 0.53 8.92 -10.89
N ARG A 378 -0.67 8.46 -10.61
CA ARG A 378 -1.77 8.46 -11.54
C ARG A 378 -2.23 9.90 -11.75
N ALA A 379 -1.67 10.57 -12.76
CA ALA A 379 -2.06 11.91 -13.18
C ALA A 379 -3.59 12.06 -13.29
N LYS A 380 -4.32 10.99 -13.64
CA LYS A 380 -5.79 10.97 -13.68
C LYS A 380 -6.51 11.32 -12.36
N TYR A 381 -5.86 11.21 -11.21
CA TYR A 381 -6.47 11.52 -9.91
C TYR A 381 -6.04 12.85 -9.31
N PHE A 382 -5.09 13.51 -9.94
CA PHE A 382 -4.60 14.81 -9.53
C PHE A 382 -5.05 15.86 -10.55
N SER A 383 -5.55 17.00 -10.06
CA SER A 383 -5.85 18.13 -10.92
C SER A 383 -4.68 19.09 -10.92
N GLU A 384 -4.10 19.37 -12.07
CA GLU A 384 -3.08 20.39 -12.23
C GLU A 384 -3.72 21.68 -12.75
N ARG A 385 -3.23 22.85 -12.33
CA ARG A 385 -3.57 24.12 -12.98
C ARG A 385 -2.30 24.78 -13.50
N TYR A 386 -2.39 25.21 -14.74
CA TYR A 386 -1.37 26.01 -15.41
C TYR A 386 -2.04 27.27 -15.92
N PHE A 387 -1.43 28.39 -15.62
CA PHE A 387 -1.77 29.65 -16.27
C PHE A 387 -0.56 30.09 -17.07
N SER A 388 -0.64 29.93 -18.39
CA SER A 388 0.22 30.66 -19.31
C SER A 388 -0.31 32.09 -19.41
N LYS A 389 0.57 33.08 -19.34
CA LYS A 389 0.32 34.37 -19.98
C LYS A 389 1.08 34.42 -21.29
#